data_AF-X1DMS6-F1
#
_entry.id   AF-X1DMS6-F1
#
_cell.length_a   1.000
_cell.length_b   1.000
_cell.length_c   1.000
_cell.angle_alpha   90.00
_cell.angle_beta   90.00
_cell.angle_gamma   90.00
#
_symmetry.space_group_name_H-M   'P 1'
#
loop_
_entity.id
_entity.type
_entity.pdbx_description
1 polymer ?
#
loop_
_entity_poly.entity_id
_entity_poly.type
_entity_poly.pdbx_seq_one_letter_code
_entity_poly.pdbx_strand_id
1 'polypeptide(L)'
;MLNRIPVLIHHNPTIEQATQAVVTAISERKMFIVAGNCRVNYHGRASSTLETGERILIVKADRSVLIHRPKGYEPINWQPSGCILNANKKENLLFIRAVRCKPSETLAIHFDKVYLVAILSLIDRGEFLLNASEKDMQKAILLQPSIVEKGLKTITHEKKIEPGFIDVYGMDNTGKKVVIEIKRRTA
;
A
#
# COMPACT_ATOMS: atom_id res chain seq x y z
N MET A 1 -19.51 -2.62 25.38
CA MET A 1 -18.97 -1.78 24.29
C MET A 1 -19.24 -0.31 24.58
N LEU A 2 -18.71 0.24 25.69
CA LEU A 2 -18.99 1.61 26.12
C LEU A 2 -17.78 2.51 25.81
N ASN A 3 -18.05 3.66 25.19
CA ASN A 3 -17.14 4.76 24.83
C ASN A 3 -15.96 4.44 23.89
N ARG A 4 -16.21 3.80 22.74
CA ARG A 4 -15.26 3.85 21.62
C ARG A 4 -15.38 5.21 20.93
N ILE A 5 -14.32 6.00 20.95
CA ILE A 5 -14.18 7.19 20.10
C ILE A 5 -13.51 6.74 18.79
N PRO A 6 -14.25 6.63 17.67
CA PRO A 6 -13.70 6.10 16.42
C PRO A 6 -12.69 7.06 15.79
N VAL A 7 -12.86 8.37 16.01
CA VAL A 7 -12.06 9.42 15.41
C VAL A 7 -11.81 10.51 16.45
N LEU A 8 -10.55 10.91 16.60
CA LEU A 8 -10.13 12.11 17.33
C LEU A 8 -9.44 13.06 16.34
N ILE A 9 -9.83 14.33 16.33
CA ILE A 9 -9.32 15.32 15.36
C ILE A 9 -8.70 16.50 16.11
N HIS A 10 -7.52 16.91 15.66
CA HIS A 10 -6.89 18.17 16.00
C HIS A 10 -6.87 19.08 14.76
N HIS A 11 -7.58 20.21 14.83
CA HIS A 11 -7.64 21.21 13.76
C HIS A 11 -6.59 22.29 13.98
N ASN A 12 -5.79 22.59 12.95
CA ASN A 12 -4.68 23.55 12.98
C ASN A 12 -3.84 23.46 14.27
N PRO A 13 -3.41 22.25 14.69
CA PRO A 13 -2.66 22.11 15.93
C PRO A 13 -1.31 22.82 15.83
N THR A 14 -0.80 23.29 16.96
CA THR A 14 0.61 23.68 17.04
C THR A 14 1.49 22.45 16.75
N ILE A 15 2.74 22.67 16.33
CA ILE A 15 3.70 21.57 16.11
C ILE A 15 3.85 20.69 17.36
N GLU A 16 3.75 21.29 18.54
CA GLU A 16 3.82 20.58 19.81
C GLU A 16 2.61 19.66 20.03
N GLN A 17 1.40 20.20 19.84
CA GLN A 17 0.16 19.43 19.93
C GLN A 17 0.13 18.30 18.89
N ALA A 18 0.55 18.59 17.65
CA ALA A 18 0.64 17.62 16.58
C ALA A 18 1.65 16.51 16.90
N THR A 19 2.82 16.88 17.42
CA THR A 19 3.85 15.92 17.84
C THR A 19 3.33 15.00 18.94
N GLN A 20 2.70 15.56 19.97
CA GLN A 20 2.16 14.77 21.07
C GLN A 20 1.08 13.79 20.56
N ALA A 21 0.16 14.27 19.72
CA ALA A 21 -0.89 13.45 19.13
C ALA A 21 -0.31 12.30 18.29
N VAL A 22 0.68 12.57 17.44
CA VAL A 22 1.35 11.56 16.60
C VAL A 22 2.13 10.55 17.44
N VAL A 23 2.87 11.00 18.46
CA VAL A 23 3.61 10.11 19.37
C VAL A 23 2.65 9.14 20.08
N THR A 24 1.55 9.66 20.62
CA THR A 24 0.51 8.83 21.25
C THR A 24 -0.12 7.86 20.25
N ALA A 25 -0.43 8.29 19.03
CA ALA A 25 -0.98 7.41 17.99
C ALA A 25 -0.02 6.28 17.61
N ILE A 26 1.28 6.57 17.49
CA ILE A 26 2.33 5.57 17.22
C ILE A 26 2.43 4.56 18.37
N SER A 27 2.44 5.01 19.64
CA SER A 27 2.54 4.12 20.79
C SER A 27 1.34 3.20 20.94
N GLU A 28 0.14 3.71 20.65
CA GLU A 28 -1.12 2.96 20.71
C GLU A 28 -1.39 2.13 19.45
N ARG A 29 -0.49 2.16 18.46
CA ARG A 29 -0.64 1.52 17.14
C ARG A 29 -1.96 1.89 16.44
N LYS A 30 -2.41 3.12 16.63
CA LYS A 30 -3.59 3.65 15.94
C LYS A 30 -3.23 4.11 14.53
N MET A 31 -4.18 4.00 13.62
CA MET A 31 -4.06 4.66 12.33
C MET A 31 -4.14 6.18 12.56
N PHE A 32 -3.35 6.96 11.83
CA PHE A 32 -3.48 8.41 11.85
C PHE A 32 -3.19 9.03 10.50
N ILE A 33 -3.76 10.23 10.31
CA ILE A 33 -3.59 11.05 9.12
C ILE A 33 -3.05 12.40 9.57
N VAL A 34 -2.03 12.91 8.86
CA VAL A 34 -1.52 14.27 9.02
C VAL A 34 -1.63 14.99 7.68
N ALA A 35 -2.27 16.15 7.65
CA ALA A 35 -2.26 17.02 6.49
C ALA A 35 -1.54 18.32 6.83
N GLY A 36 -0.65 18.76 5.95
CA GLY A 36 0.21 19.91 6.23
C GLY A 36 1.23 20.18 5.14
N ASN A 37 1.96 21.27 5.32
CA ASN A 37 3.15 21.58 4.52
C ASN A 37 4.31 20.73 5.05
N CYS A 38 4.96 19.97 4.16
CA CYS A 38 6.06 19.10 4.56
C CYS A 38 7.13 18.94 3.47
N ARG A 39 8.28 18.41 3.88
CA ARG A 39 9.33 17.88 3.00
C ARG A 39 9.66 16.44 3.38
N VAL A 40 10.12 15.66 2.42
CA VAL A 40 10.38 14.22 2.61
C VAL A 40 11.75 13.85 2.02
N ASN A 41 12.53 13.10 2.77
CA ASN A 41 13.74 12.46 2.29
C ASN A 41 13.58 10.94 2.41
N TYR A 42 13.84 10.22 1.33
CA TYR A 42 13.88 8.77 1.30
C TYR A 42 15.28 8.29 0.92
N HIS A 43 15.76 7.28 1.65
CA HIS A 43 17.01 6.60 1.37
C HIS A 43 16.84 5.09 1.54
N GLY A 44 17.24 4.31 0.54
CA GLY A 44 17.07 2.86 0.52
C GLY A 44 17.55 2.27 -0.80
N ARG A 45 16.71 1.46 -1.45
CA ARG A 45 17.00 0.91 -2.80
C ARG A 45 17.19 1.99 -3.87
N ALA A 46 16.60 3.15 -3.63
CA ALA A 46 16.84 4.38 -4.36
C ALA A 46 17.02 5.52 -3.34
N SER A 47 17.29 6.73 -3.82
CA SER A 47 17.22 7.93 -2.99
C SER A 47 16.28 8.94 -3.64
N SER A 48 15.49 9.64 -2.84
CA SER A 48 14.65 10.74 -3.34
C SER A 48 14.48 11.83 -2.31
N THR A 49 14.36 13.06 -2.80
CA THR A 49 14.06 14.25 -2.02
C THR A 49 12.80 14.88 -2.60
N LEU A 50 11.85 15.14 -1.74
CA LEU A 50 10.60 15.80 -2.06
C LEU A 50 10.57 17.12 -1.31
N GLU A 51 10.76 18.20 -2.08
CA GLU A 51 10.78 19.58 -1.58
C GLU A 51 9.48 19.97 -0.88
N THR A 52 9.54 21.08 -0.15
CA THR A 52 8.40 21.65 0.59
C THR A 52 7.12 21.72 -0.25
N GLY A 53 6.00 21.30 0.34
CA GLY A 53 4.68 21.34 -0.28
C GLY A 53 3.61 20.62 0.54
N GLU A 54 2.35 20.93 0.24
CA GLU A 54 1.18 20.43 0.99
C GLU A 54 0.80 19.01 0.60
N ARG A 55 0.77 18.10 1.59
CA ARG A 55 0.60 16.66 1.38
C ARG A 55 -0.18 16.04 2.52
N ILE A 56 -0.70 14.85 2.23
CA ILE A 56 -1.33 13.99 3.23
C ILE A 56 -0.39 12.85 3.54
N LEU A 57 -0.06 12.69 4.82
CA LEU A 57 0.58 11.49 5.39
C LEU A 57 -0.51 10.59 5.97
N ILE A 58 -0.50 9.32 5.58
CA ILE A 58 -1.32 8.27 6.18
C ILE A 58 -0.37 7.25 6.80
N VAL A 59 -0.58 6.95 8.08
CA VAL A 59 0.11 5.87 8.78
C VAL A 59 -0.94 4.89 9.28
N LYS A 60 -0.84 3.64 8.84
CA LYS A 60 -1.77 2.56 9.18
C LYS A 60 -1.37 1.86 10.49
N ALA A 61 -2.30 1.11 11.08
CA ALA A 61 -2.06 0.36 12.32
C ALA A 61 -0.97 -0.74 12.18
N ASP A 62 -0.80 -1.28 10.96
CA ASP A 62 0.29 -2.20 10.60
C ASP A 62 1.63 -1.50 10.35
N ARG A 63 1.69 -0.18 10.57
CA ARG A 63 2.84 0.71 10.38
C ARG A 63 3.24 0.96 8.93
N SER A 64 2.37 0.63 7.98
CA SER A 64 2.53 1.10 6.60
C SER A 64 2.43 2.63 6.56
N VAL A 65 3.30 3.27 5.77
CA VAL A 65 3.36 4.74 5.63
C VAL A 65 3.12 5.12 4.18
N LEU A 66 2.25 6.09 3.95
CA LEU A 66 1.89 6.56 2.62
C LEU A 66 1.89 8.09 2.63
N ILE A 67 2.53 8.70 1.64
CA ILE A 67 2.51 10.15 1.44
C ILE A 67 1.85 10.41 0.08
N HIS A 68 0.77 11.18 0.09
CA HIS A 68 0.02 11.52 -1.12
C HIS A 68 0.12 13.01 -1.43
N ARG A 69 0.23 13.31 -2.73
CA ARG A 69 -0.02 14.63 -3.29
C ARG A 69 -1.55 14.85 -3.43
N PRO A 70 -2.00 16.10 -3.66
CA PRO A 70 -3.42 16.38 -3.90
C PRO A 70 -4.03 15.71 -5.16
N LYS A 71 -3.18 15.16 -6.05
CA LYS A 71 -3.59 14.49 -7.30
C LYS A 71 -2.84 13.16 -7.44
N GLY A 72 -3.48 12.21 -8.13
CA GLY A 72 -2.96 10.85 -8.37
C GLY A 72 -3.44 9.85 -7.32
N TYR A 73 -3.63 8.60 -7.73
CA TYR A 73 -4.10 7.52 -6.84
C TYR A 73 -2.95 6.84 -6.08
N GLU A 74 -1.71 7.02 -6.52
CA GLU A 74 -0.52 6.39 -5.91
C GLU A 74 0.16 7.31 -4.90
N PRO A 75 0.75 6.75 -3.82
CA PRO A 75 1.59 7.51 -2.91
C PRO A 75 2.89 7.91 -3.62
N ILE A 76 3.33 9.16 -3.45
CA ILE A 76 4.60 9.64 -4.00
C ILE A 76 5.81 9.06 -3.26
N ASN A 77 5.66 8.80 -1.96
CA ASN A 77 6.61 8.05 -1.14
C ASN A 77 5.83 7.12 -0.21
N TRP A 78 6.37 5.93 0.04
CA TRP A 78 5.73 4.96 0.91
C TRP A 78 6.73 4.04 1.60
N GLN A 79 6.28 3.41 2.69
CA GLN A 79 6.96 2.29 3.33
C GLN A 79 5.96 1.16 3.60
N PRO A 80 6.37 -0.11 3.40
CA PRO A 80 5.50 -1.26 3.64
C PRO A 80 5.17 -1.42 5.13
N SER A 81 4.32 -2.40 5.43
CA SER A 81 3.99 -2.78 6.79
C SER A 81 5.22 -3.21 7.60
N GLY A 82 5.12 -3.12 8.92
CA GLY A 82 6.17 -3.56 9.85
C GLY A 82 7.32 -2.59 10.06
N CYS A 83 7.23 -1.36 9.57
CA CYS A 83 8.27 -0.35 9.80
C CYS A 83 8.38 0.06 11.27
N ILE A 84 9.57 0.47 11.68
CA ILE A 84 9.81 1.11 12.97
C ILE A 84 9.53 2.60 12.81
N LEU A 85 8.58 3.11 13.60
CA LEU A 85 8.14 4.50 13.56
C LEU A 85 8.61 5.25 14.81
N ASN A 86 9.07 6.48 14.61
CA ASN A 86 9.34 7.43 15.67
C ASN A 86 8.86 8.81 15.23
N ALA A 87 8.34 9.60 16.17
CA ALA A 87 8.05 11.01 15.97
C ALA A 87 8.61 11.85 17.12
N ASN A 88 9.05 13.06 16.81
CA ASN A 88 9.50 14.06 17.78
C ASN A 88 9.46 15.46 17.16
N LYS A 89 9.67 16.49 17.99
CA LYS A 89 9.82 17.88 17.55
C LYS A 89 11.32 18.15 17.33
N LYS A 90 11.70 18.61 16.14
CA LYS A 90 13.06 19.07 15.81
C LYS A 90 13.01 20.43 15.16
N GLU A 91 13.75 21.41 15.68
CA GLU A 91 13.84 22.75 15.09
C GLU A 91 12.46 23.38 14.80
N ASN A 92 11.51 23.18 15.73
CA ASN A 92 10.12 23.61 15.59
C ASN A 92 9.35 22.95 14.41
N LEU A 93 9.80 21.80 13.92
CA LEU A 93 9.14 20.96 12.94
C LEU A 93 8.64 19.67 13.60
N LEU A 94 7.50 19.16 13.15
CA LEU A 94 7.10 17.79 13.45
C LEU A 94 7.93 16.86 12.56
N PHE A 95 8.81 16.08 13.19
CA PHE A 95 9.65 15.10 12.53
C PHE A 95 9.07 13.70 12.73
N ILE A 96 8.83 12.98 11.63
CA ILE A 96 8.39 11.59 11.63
C ILE A 96 9.40 10.77 10.83
N ARG A 97 9.89 9.68 11.42
CA ARG A 97 10.84 8.77 10.79
C ARG A 97 10.25 7.36 10.74
N ALA A 98 10.23 6.77 9.54
CA ALA A 98 9.89 5.37 9.31
C ALA A 98 11.13 4.63 8.81
N VAL A 99 11.42 3.47 9.41
CA VAL A 99 12.56 2.63 9.06
C VAL A 99 12.10 1.21 8.77
N ARG A 100 12.47 0.70 7.60
CA ARG A 100 12.40 -0.73 7.27
C ARG A 100 13.79 -1.33 7.38
N CYS A 101 13.91 -2.49 8.01
CA CYS A 101 15.21 -3.11 8.24
C CYS A 101 15.69 -3.97 7.06
N LYS A 102 14.78 -4.58 6.29
CA LYS A 102 15.12 -5.54 5.22
C LYS A 102 14.26 -5.32 3.96
N PRO A 103 14.85 -4.78 2.87
CA PRO A 103 16.12 -4.05 2.85
C PRO A 103 16.10 -2.83 3.78
N SER A 104 17.28 -2.30 4.12
CA SER A 104 17.39 -1.07 4.92
C SER A 104 16.85 0.11 4.12
N GLU A 105 15.77 0.72 4.61
CA GLU A 105 15.16 1.91 4.01
C GLU A 105 14.76 2.87 5.13
N THR A 106 14.94 4.17 4.91
CA THR A 106 14.53 5.24 5.81
C THR A 106 13.70 6.26 5.05
N LEU A 107 12.55 6.61 5.63
CA LEU A 107 11.70 7.71 5.19
C LEU A 107 11.63 8.76 6.31
N ALA A 108 12.11 9.96 6.03
CA ALA A 108 12.20 11.07 6.96
C ALA A 108 11.28 12.21 6.50
N ILE A 109 10.28 12.55 7.32
CA ILE A 109 9.22 13.49 6.99
C ILE A 109 9.29 14.64 7.98
N HIS A 110 9.27 15.87 7.47
CA HIS A 110 9.31 17.07 8.30
C HIS A 110 8.13 17.96 7.93
N PHE A 111 7.25 18.23 8.88
CA PHE A 111 6.16 19.20 8.73
C PHE A 111 6.55 20.51 9.40
N ASP A 112 6.57 21.59 8.64
CA ASP A 112 6.70 22.96 9.15
C ASP A 112 5.35 23.57 9.52
N LYS A 113 4.28 23.12 8.87
CA LYS A 113 2.91 23.53 9.18
C LYS A 113 1.98 22.34 9.14
N VAL A 114 1.16 22.18 10.19
CA VAL A 114 0.18 21.08 10.30
C VAL A 114 -1.22 21.68 10.33
N TYR A 115 -2.05 21.29 9.37
CA TYR A 115 -3.45 21.71 9.25
C TYR A 115 -4.40 20.77 9.98
N LEU A 116 -4.06 19.48 10.01
CA LEU A 116 -4.91 18.44 10.53
C LEU A 116 -4.07 17.30 11.09
N VAL A 117 -4.44 16.80 12.27
CA VAL A 117 -4.09 15.45 12.72
C VAL A 117 -5.38 14.72 13.07
N ALA A 118 -5.63 13.58 12.42
CA ALA A 118 -6.77 12.71 12.71
C ALA A 118 -6.26 11.35 13.18
N ILE A 119 -6.64 10.93 14.39
CA ILE A 119 -6.34 9.62 14.96
C ILE A 119 -7.57 8.75 14.82
N LEU A 120 -7.40 7.57 14.23
CA LEU A 120 -8.47 6.70 13.77
C LEU A 120 -8.36 5.33 14.45
N SER A 121 -9.41 4.96 15.18
CA SER A 121 -9.57 3.64 15.80
C SER A 121 -10.56 2.82 14.98
N LEU A 122 -10.19 2.47 13.75
CA LEU A 122 -11.06 1.76 12.79
C LEU A 122 -11.15 0.26 13.11
N ILE A 123 -12.27 -0.36 12.76
CA ILE A 123 -12.48 -1.80 12.88
C ILE A 123 -12.93 -2.28 11.51
N ASP A 124 -12.19 -3.22 10.93
CA ASP A 124 -12.51 -3.85 9.66
C ASP A 124 -12.91 -5.32 9.93
N ARG A 125 -14.21 -5.63 9.76
CA ARG A 125 -14.76 -6.99 9.95
C ARG A 125 -15.31 -7.59 8.65
N GLY A 126 -15.36 -6.80 7.59
CA GLY A 126 -15.93 -7.24 6.32
C GLY A 126 -14.98 -8.20 5.62
N GLU A 127 -15.51 -9.21 4.97
CA GLU A 127 -14.71 -10.01 4.03
C GLU A 127 -14.53 -9.24 2.72
N PHE A 128 -13.29 -9.23 2.22
CA PHE A 128 -13.00 -8.71 0.89
C PHE A 128 -13.20 -9.82 -0.15
N LEU A 129 -14.23 -9.69 -0.97
CA LEU A 129 -14.51 -10.60 -2.09
C LEU A 129 -14.15 -9.92 -3.41
N LEU A 130 -13.11 -10.42 -4.07
CA LEU A 130 -12.75 -10.00 -5.43
C LEU A 130 -13.38 -10.95 -6.45
N ASN A 131 -14.47 -10.54 -7.08
CA ASN A 131 -15.10 -11.29 -8.17
C ASN A 131 -14.32 -11.09 -9.49
N ALA A 132 -14.19 -12.15 -10.28
CA ALA A 132 -13.48 -12.18 -11.57
C ALA A 132 -11.98 -11.83 -11.46
N SER A 133 -11.30 -12.50 -10.52
CA SER A 133 -9.85 -12.52 -10.47
C SER A 133 -9.26 -13.26 -11.68
N GLU A 134 -7.96 -13.06 -11.97
CA GLU A 134 -7.27 -13.85 -13.00
C GLU A 134 -7.32 -15.36 -12.69
N LYS A 135 -7.38 -15.70 -11.40
CA LYS A 135 -7.59 -17.07 -10.92
C LYS A 135 -8.98 -17.61 -11.30
N ASP A 136 -10.01 -16.79 -11.25
CA ASP A 136 -11.36 -17.20 -11.69
C ASP A 136 -11.40 -17.41 -13.20
N MET A 137 -10.71 -16.55 -13.97
CA MET A 137 -10.55 -16.72 -15.42
C MET A 137 -9.77 -18.00 -15.75
N GLN A 138 -8.68 -18.28 -15.03
CA GLN A 138 -7.91 -19.52 -15.15
C GLN A 138 -8.80 -20.74 -14.87
N LYS A 139 -9.60 -20.68 -13.79
CA LYS A 139 -10.53 -21.74 -13.43
C LYS A 139 -11.59 -21.96 -14.52
N ALA A 140 -12.11 -20.89 -15.13
CA ALA A 140 -13.06 -21.00 -16.24
C ALA A 140 -12.43 -21.70 -17.46
N ILE A 141 -11.19 -21.36 -17.83
CA ILE A 141 -10.45 -22.00 -18.92
C ILE A 141 -10.17 -23.48 -18.63
N LEU A 142 -9.82 -23.82 -17.38
CA LEU A 142 -9.58 -25.21 -16.98
C LEU A 142 -10.86 -26.06 -16.99
N LEU A 143 -12.00 -25.47 -16.59
CA LEU A 143 -13.31 -26.16 -16.60
C LEU A 143 -13.87 -26.30 -18.02
N GLN A 144 -13.66 -25.28 -18.86
CA GLN A 144 -14.16 -25.26 -20.22
C GLN A 144 -13.11 -24.66 -21.18
N PRO A 145 -12.12 -25.47 -21.63
CA PRO A 145 -11.07 -25.00 -22.53
C PRO A 145 -11.60 -24.45 -23.86
N SER A 146 -12.81 -24.85 -24.26
CA SER A 146 -13.47 -24.38 -25.48
C SER A 146 -13.83 -22.89 -25.49
N ILE A 147 -13.74 -22.20 -24.33
CA ILE A 147 -13.87 -20.74 -24.25
C ILE A 147 -12.74 -20.04 -25.00
N VAL A 148 -11.56 -20.65 -25.08
CA VAL A 148 -10.39 -20.12 -25.78
C VAL A 148 -10.44 -20.50 -27.27
N GLU A 149 -10.52 -21.80 -27.55
CA GLU A 149 -10.70 -22.32 -28.91
C GLU A 149 -11.30 -23.73 -28.91
N LYS A 150 -12.00 -24.09 -29.98
CA LYS A 150 -12.61 -25.43 -30.11
C LYS A 150 -11.52 -26.50 -30.20
N GLY A 151 -11.62 -27.51 -29.33
CA GLY A 151 -10.72 -28.68 -29.34
C GLY A 151 -9.43 -28.50 -28.53
N LEU A 152 -9.25 -27.35 -27.87
CA LEU A 152 -8.18 -27.16 -26.87
C LEU A 152 -8.31 -28.17 -25.73
N LYS A 153 -7.18 -28.77 -25.35
CA LYS A 153 -7.04 -29.58 -24.14
C LYS A 153 -5.99 -28.97 -23.22
N THR A 154 -6.37 -28.65 -22.00
CA THR A 154 -5.44 -28.16 -20.97
C THR A 154 -4.60 -29.32 -20.43
N ILE A 155 -3.28 -29.17 -20.41
CA ILE A 155 -2.34 -30.16 -19.89
C ILE A 155 -1.99 -29.84 -18.44
N THR A 156 -1.66 -28.58 -18.14
CA THR A 156 -1.32 -28.12 -16.79
C THR A 156 -1.57 -26.62 -16.66
N HIS A 157 -1.54 -26.11 -15.43
CA HIS A 157 -1.63 -24.71 -15.06
C HIS A 157 -0.48 -24.35 -14.11
N GLU A 158 -0.15 -23.07 -14.02
CA GLU A 158 0.99 -22.56 -13.23
C GLU A 158 2.31 -23.33 -13.47
N LYS A 159 2.57 -23.67 -14.74
CA LYS A 159 3.75 -24.46 -15.10
C LYS A 159 4.99 -23.61 -14.92
N LYS A 160 5.79 -23.91 -13.88
CA LYS A 160 7.10 -23.27 -13.67
C LYS A 160 8.00 -23.52 -14.88
N ILE A 161 8.61 -22.45 -15.36
CA ILE A 161 9.65 -22.42 -16.39
C ILE A 161 10.77 -21.48 -15.92
N GLU A 162 11.96 -21.57 -16.49
CA GLU A 162 13.01 -20.60 -16.21
C GLU A 162 13.16 -19.62 -17.39
N PRO A 163 12.95 -18.31 -17.19
CA PRO A 163 12.42 -17.62 -16.00
C PRO A 163 10.87 -17.51 -16.03
N GLY A 164 10.19 -17.88 -14.94
CA GLY A 164 8.77 -17.56 -14.70
C GLY A 164 7.79 -18.74 -14.61
N PHE A 165 6.55 -18.52 -14.99
CA PHE A 165 5.50 -19.54 -15.03
C PHE A 165 4.53 -19.24 -16.18
N ILE A 166 3.84 -20.29 -16.64
CA ILE A 166 2.76 -20.20 -17.62
C ILE A 166 1.43 -20.38 -16.89
N ASP A 167 0.47 -19.47 -17.09
CA ASP A 167 -0.85 -19.55 -16.42
C ASP A 167 -1.60 -20.82 -16.82
N VAL A 168 -1.76 -21.08 -18.11
CA VAL A 168 -2.34 -22.33 -18.63
C VAL A 168 -1.53 -22.84 -19.82
N TYR A 169 -1.18 -24.12 -19.78
CA TYR A 169 -0.46 -24.83 -20.83
C TYR A 169 -1.31 -25.98 -21.37
N GLY A 170 -1.48 -26.04 -22.69
CA GLY A 170 -2.36 -26.98 -23.34
C GLY A 170 -1.88 -27.42 -24.72
N MET A 171 -2.79 -28.07 -25.44
CA MET A 171 -2.58 -28.55 -26.80
C MET A 171 -3.86 -28.36 -27.61
N ASP A 172 -3.73 -27.85 -28.83
CA ASP A 172 -4.85 -27.63 -29.74
C ASP A 172 -5.31 -28.94 -30.41
N ASN A 173 -6.31 -28.85 -31.29
CA ASN A 173 -6.85 -29.99 -32.03
C ASN A 173 -5.89 -30.57 -33.09
N THR A 174 -4.80 -29.87 -33.43
CA THR A 174 -3.76 -30.30 -34.38
C THR A 174 -2.54 -30.90 -33.69
N GLY A 175 -2.50 -30.90 -32.36
CA GLY A 175 -1.37 -31.40 -31.57
C GLY A 175 -0.30 -30.33 -31.27
N LYS A 176 -0.56 -29.05 -31.58
CA LYS A 176 0.37 -27.95 -31.29
C LYS A 176 0.24 -27.51 -29.84
N LYS A 177 1.38 -27.19 -29.21
CA LYS A 177 1.42 -26.66 -27.84
C LYS A 177 0.84 -25.26 -27.79
N VAL A 178 -0.02 -25.00 -26.82
CA VAL A 178 -0.67 -23.71 -26.57
C VAL A 178 -0.25 -23.18 -25.20
N VAL A 179 0.11 -21.90 -25.16
CA VAL A 179 0.44 -21.15 -23.93
C VAL A 179 -0.56 -20.04 -23.82
N ILE A 180 -1.22 -19.93 -22.66
CA ILE A 180 -2.22 -18.91 -22.39
C ILE A 180 -1.71 -18.11 -21.20
N GLU A 181 -1.54 -16.82 -21.43
CA GLU A 181 -1.31 -15.81 -20.40
C GLU A 181 -2.64 -15.11 -20.13
N ILE A 182 -3.01 -15.01 -18.86
CA ILE A 182 -4.30 -14.46 -18.45
C ILE A 182 -4.07 -13.07 -17.88
N LYS A 183 -4.80 -12.09 -18.42
CA LYS A 183 -4.83 -10.73 -17.89
C LYS A 183 -6.28 -10.33 -17.64
N ARG A 184 -6.54 -9.79 -16.44
CA ARG A 184 -7.85 -9.21 -16.12
C ARG A 184 -8.07 -7.85 -16.81
N ARG A 185 -6.99 -7.14 -17.12
CA ARG A 185 -6.99 -5.83 -17.78
C ARG A 185 -6.42 -5.95 -19.18
N THR A 186 -6.50 -4.88 -19.96
CA THR A 186 -5.89 -4.78 -21.30
C THR A 186 -4.43 -5.23 -21.24
N ALA A 187 -4.10 -6.16 -22.11
CA ALA A 187 -2.75 -6.68 -22.30
C ALA A 187 -1.87 -5.70 -23.08
#